data_AF-A0A927T1Y3-F1
#
_entry.id   AF-A0A927T1Y3-F1
#
_cell.length_a   1.000
_cell.length_b   1.000
_cell.length_c   1.000
_cell.angle_alpha   90.00
_cell.angle_beta   90.00
_cell.angle_gamma   90.00
#
_symmetry.space_group_name_H-M   'P 1'
#
loop_
_entity.id
_entity.type
_entity.pdbx_description
1 polymer ?
#
loop_
_entity_poly.entity_id
_entity_poly.type
_entity_poly.pdbx_seq_one_letter_code
_entity_poly.pdbx_strand_id
1 'polypeptide(L)'
;MGKQRKWTLEEKEKIVKEFRNGATISYLMKKYDIPSWGTVSTWNKKYESGTLGNDNRGRKKQEIEDIDILKKSYALLIKIRNEQHK
;
A
#
# COMPACT_ATOMS: atom_id res chain seq x y z
N MET A 1 9.59 -23.37 -10.86
CA MET A 1 9.32 -22.10 -10.14
C MET A 1 9.22 -22.43 -8.65
N GLY A 2 10.23 -22.09 -7.85
CA GLY A 2 10.26 -22.42 -6.42
C GLY A 2 9.13 -21.75 -5.64
N LYS A 3 8.66 -22.37 -4.56
CA LYS A 3 7.65 -21.78 -3.67
C LYS A 3 8.23 -20.51 -3.03
N GLN A 4 7.60 -19.36 -3.27
CA GLN A 4 7.95 -18.14 -2.55
C GLN A 4 7.63 -18.30 -1.06
N ARG A 5 8.60 -17.98 -0.20
CA ARG A 5 8.40 -17.92 1.25
C ARG A 5 7.28 -16.93 1.57
N LYS A 6 6.35 -17.35 2.42
CA LYS A 6 5.33 -16.46 3.01
C LYS A 6 5.93 -15.81 4.25
N TRP A 7 5.76 -14.49 4.37
CA TRP A 7 6.25 -13.69 5.49
C TRP A 7 5.07 -13.27 6.35
N THR A 8 5.13 -13.57 7.64
CA THR A 8 4.13 -13.09 8.62
C THR A 8 4.30 -11.59 8.89
N LEU A 9 3.28 -10.96 9.48
CA LEU A 9 3.37 -9.55 9.87
C LEU A 9 4.48 -9.33 10.92
N GLU A 10 4.53 -10.20 11.93
CA GLU A 10 5.53 -10.14 13.00
C GLU A 10 6.97 -10.25 12.47
N GLU A 11 7.21 -11.16 11.52
CA GLU A 11 8.53 -11.30 10.87
C GLU A 11 8.92 -10.01 10.15
N LYS A 12 7.99 -9.42 9.38
CA LYS A 12 8.24 -8.15 8.68
C LYS A 12 8.53 -7.01 9.66
N GLU A 13 7.75 -6.90 10.73
CA GLU A 13 7.97 -5.88 11.76
C GLU A 13 9.34 -6.02 12.43
N LYS A 14 9.73 -7.24 12.79
CA LYS A 14 11.05 -7.50 13.38
C LYS A 14 12.18 -7.05 12.45
N ILE A 15 12.09 -7.38 11.16
CA ILE A 15 13.09 -7.03 10.16
C ILE A 15 13.15 -5.51 9.96
N VAL A 16 11.99 -4.83 9.88
CA VAL A 16 11.95 -3.37 9.74
C VAL A 16 12.47 -2.66 10.98
N LYS A 17 12.18 -3.17 12.19
CA LYS A 17 12.74 -2.64 13.44
C LYS A 17 14.26 -2.76 13.48
N GLU A 18 14.82 -3.91 13.09
CA GLU A 18 16.28 -4.05 12.96
C GLU A 18 16.88 -3.10 11.91
N PHE A 19 16.23 -2.94 10.76
CA PHE A 19 16.66 -1.98 9.73
C PHE A 19 16.70 -0.55 10.28
N ARG A 20 15.65 -0.12 11.00
CA ARG A 20 15.57 1.21 11.62
C ARG A 20 16.58 1.42 12.75
N ASN A 21 17.00 0.36 13.40
CA ASN A 21 18.07 0.39 14.40
C ASN A 21 19.48 0.45 13.77
N GLY A 22 19.58 0.62 12.44
CA GLY A 22 20.85 0.81 11.72
C GLY A 22 21.38 -0.43 11.02
N ALA A 23 20.64 -1.55 11.00
CA ALA A 23 21.07 -2.72 10.26
C ALA A 23 21.08 -2.46 8.74
N THR A 24 22.11 -2.94 8.04
CA THR A 24 22.19 -2.81 6.58
C THR A 24 21.28 -3.85 5.90
N ILE A 25 20.77 -3.52 4.69
CA ILE A 25 19.93 -4.43 3.93
C ILE A 25 20.71 -5.72 3.57
N SER A 26 22.00 -5.62 3.23
CA SER A 26 22.87 -6.79 2.98
C SER A 26 22.88 -7.76 4.15
N TYR A 27 22.99 -7.24 5.37
CA TYR A 27 22.99 -8.04 6.59
C TYR A 27 21.64 -8.74 6.80
N LEU A 28 20.55 -7.99 6.67
CA LEU A 28 19.19 -8.52 6.83
C LEU A 28 18.87 -9.59 5.77
N MET A 29 19.33 -9.41 4.54
CA MET A 29 19.16 -10.39 3.47
C MET A 29 19.82 -11.72 3.83
N LYS A 30 21.07 -11.68 4.31
CA LYS A 30 21.78 -12.90 4.72
C LYS A 30 21.16 -13.54 5.97
N LYS A 31 20.79 -12.72 6.96
CA LYS A 31 20.24 -13.19 8.24
C LYS A 31 18.87 -13.86 8.10
N TYR A 32 18.01 -13.31 7.25
CA TYR A 32 16.63 -13.77 7.11
C TYR A 32 16.37 -14.54 5.80
N ASP A 33 17.38 -14.74 4.97
CA ASP A 33 17.25 -15.34 3.63
C ASP A 33 16.24 -14.58 2.75
N ILE A 34 16.40 -13.25 2.70
CA ILE A 34 15.52 -12.39 1.89
C ILE A 34 16.07 -12.36 0.46
N PRO A 35 15.27 -12.78 -0.54
CA PRO A 35 15.75 -12.99 -1.90
C PRO A 35 16.01 -11.69 -2.67
N SER A 36 15.49 -10.54 -2.21
CA SER A 36 15.60 -9.28 -2.93
C SER A 36 15.87 -8.10 -2.02
N TRP A 37 16.79 -7.24 -2.44
CA TRP A 37 17.13 -5.98 -1.78
C TRP A 37 15.92 -5.05 -1.60
N GLY A 38 15.07 -4.99 -2.63
CA GLY A 38 13.90 -4.11 -2.65
C GLY A 38 12.82 -4.50 -1.63
N THR A 39 12.85 -5.72 -1.12
CA THR A 39 11.87 -6.24 -0.15
C THR A 39 11.90 -5.45 1.15
N VAL A 40 13.09 -5.24 1.74
CA VAL A 40 13.24 -4.52 3.02
C VAL A 40 12.84 -3.06 2.88
N SER A 41 13.25 -2.40 1.78
CA SER A 41 12.87 -1.00 1.50
C SER A 41 11.35 -0.85 1.36
N THR A 42 10.70 -1.79 0.66
CA THR A 42 9.24 -1.77 0.50
C THR A 42 8.53 -1.97 1.83
N TRP A 43 9.00 -2.90 2.67
CA TRP A 43 8.44 -3.09 4.01
C TRP A 43 8.65 -1.87 4.90
N ASN A 44 9.80 -1.19 4.83
CA ASN A 44 10.01 0.04 5.59
C ASN A 44 9.02 1.14 5.20
N LYS A 45 8.78 1.37 3.89
CA LYS A 45 7.77 2.33 3.42
C LYS A 45 6.35 1.97 3.87
N LYS A 46 6.02 0.68 3.85
CA LYS A 46 4.71 0.19 4.33
C LYS A 46 4.57 0.31 5.85
N TYR A 47 5.66 0.16 6.59
CA TYR A 47 5.68 0.38 8.04
C TYR A 47 5.42 1.86 8.38
N GLU A 48 6.04 2.81 7.65
CA GLU A 48 5.80 4.25 7.83
C GLU A 48 4.36 4.66 7.55
N SER A 49 3.75 4.10 6.51
CA SER A 49 2.36 4.37 6.16
C SER A 49 1.33 3.57 6.97
N GLY A 50 1.76 2.72 7.91
CA GLY A 50 0.87 1.85 8.69
C GLY A 50 0.18 0.74 7.87
N THR A 51 0.67 0.45 6.66
CA THR A 51 0.05 -0.52 5.72
C THR A 51 0.83 -1.84 5.59
N LEU A 52 1.75 -2.14 6.52
CA LEU A 52 2.62 -3.33 6.44
C LEU A 52 1.86 -4.66 6.41
N GLY A 53 0.74 -4.75 7.12
CA GLY A 53 -0.17 -5.90 7.12
C GLY A 53 -1.04 -6.02 5.87
N ASN A 54 -1.12 -4.96 5.06
CA ASN A 54 -2.01 -4.93 3.91
C ASN A 54 -1.36 -5.67 2.73
N ASP A 55 -1.84 -6.89 2.48
CA ASP A 55 -1.54 -7.64 1.27
C ASP A 55 -2.56 -7.31 0.17
N ASN A 56 -2.30 -6.23 -0.56
CA ASN A 56 -3.14 -5.78 -1.67
C ASN A 56 -2.75 -6.43 -3.01
N ARG A 57 -1.95 -7.51 -3.02
CA ARG A 57 -1.59 -8.22 -4.25
C ARG A 57 -2.84 -8.76 -4.94
N GLY A 58 -2.98 -8.45 -6.24
CA GLY A 58 -4.14 -8.87 -7.05
C GLY A 58 -5.43 -8.08 -6.78
N ARG A 59 -5.44 -7.13 -5.84
CA ARG A 59 -6.62 -6.28 -5.58
C ARG A 59 -6.65 -5.15 -6.61
N LYS A 60 -7.78 -4.98 -7.31
CA LYS A 60 -8.00 -3.80 -8.17
C LYS A 60 -7.93 -2.55 -7.29
N LYS A 61 -7.24 -1.51 -7.78
CA LYS A 61 -7.28 -0.17 -7.17
C LYS A 61 -8.75 0.24 -7.13
N GLN A 62 -9.31 0.40 -5.93
CA GLN A 62 -10.63 1.00 -5.77
C GLN A 62 -10.47 2.47 -6.18
N GLU A 63 -11.06 2.84 -7.32
CA GLU A 63 -11.25 4.25 -7.61
C GLU A 63 -12.15 4.82 -6.52
N ILE A 64 -11.71 5.95 -5.96
CA ILE A 64 -12.34 6.60 -4.82
C ILE A 64 -13.78 6.92 -5.22
N GLU A 65 -14.75 6.20 -4.63
CA GLU A 65 -16.19 6.35 -4.89
C GLU A 65 -16.65 7.82 -4.76
N ASP A 66 -15.96 8.62 -3.94
CA ASP A 66 -16.21 10.05 -3.77
C ASP A 66 -16.10 10.85 -5.07
N ILE A 67 -15.21 10.48 -6.01
CA ILE A 67 -15.07 11.18 -7.30
C ILE A 67 -16.32 10.99 -8.16
N ASP A 68 -16.89 9.78 -8.12
CA ASP A 68 -18.05 9.43 -8.93
C ASP A 68 -19.33 10.03 -8.33
N ILE A 69 -19.42 10.07 -7.00
CA ILE A 69 -20.43 10.83 -6.26
C ILE A 69 -20.33 12.32 -6.59
N LEU A 70 -19.12 12.90 -6.63
CA LEU A 70 -18.88 14.31 -6.92
C LEU A 70 -19.25 14.68 -8.37
N LYS A 71 -18.96 13.80 -9.34
CA LYS A 71 -19.39 13.98 -10.73
C LYS A 71 -20.91 13.94 -10.86
N LYS A 72 -21.58 13.03 -10.16
CA LYS A 72 -23.05 12.92 -10.16
C LYS A 72 -23.71 14.13 -9.50
N SER A 73 -23.19 14.59 -8.36
CA SER A 73 -23.72 15.79 -7.68
C SER A 73 -23.52 17.06 -8.51
N TYR A 74 -22.36 17.21 -9.16
CA TYR A 74 -22.11 18.32 -10.07
C TYR A 74 -23.06 18.33 -11.27
N ALA A 75 -23.30 17.17 -11.90
CA ALA A 75 -24.23 17.05 -13.01
C ALA A 75 -25.68 17.40 -12.59
N LEU A 76 -26.10 17.01 -11.38
CA LEU A 76 -27.41 17.37 -10.82
C LEU A 76 -27.53 18.89 -10.60
N LEU A 77 -26.49 19.53 -10.05
CA LEU A 77 -26.48 20.98 -9.83
C LEU A 77 -26.64 21.78 -11.13
N ILE A 78 -25.98 21.35 -12.22
CA ILE A 78 -26.14 21.98 -13.53
C ILE A 78 -27.58 21.86 -14.04
N LYS A 79 -28.22 20.71 -13.86
CA LYS A 79 -29.62 20.52 -14.27
C LYS A 79 -30.56 21.46 -13.52
N ILE A 80 -30.44 21.52 -12.19
CA ILE A 80 -31.25 22.40 -11.33
C ILE A 80 -31.08 23.86 -11.76
N ARG A 81 -29.83 24.29 -11.98
CA ARG A 81 -29.54 25.66 -12.44
C ARG A 81 -30.22 25.97 -13.77
N ASN A 82 -30.18 25.07 -14.73
CA ASN A 82 -30.77 25.28 -16.04
C ASN A 82 -32.31 25.30 -16.00
N GLU A 83 -32.93 24.55 -15.10
CA GLU A 83 -34.37 24.56 -14.88
C GLU A 83 -34.86 25.86 -14.22
N GLN A 84 -34.07 26.46 -13.33
CA GLN A 84 -34.39 27.74 -12.68
C GLN A 84 -34.33 28.96 -13.61
N HIS A 85 -33.64 28.84 -14.75
CA HIS A 85 -33.48 29.92 -15.73
C HIS A 85 -34.40 29.75 -16.96
N LYS A 86 -35.42 28.90 -16.86
CA LYS A 86 -36.42 28.63 -17.90
C LYS A 86 -37.77 29.23 -17.52
#